data_AF-A0AAW3A4Q5-F1
#
_entry.id   AF-A0AAW3A4Q5-F1
#
_cell.length_a   1.000
_cell.length_b   1.000
_cell.length_c   1.000
_cell.angle_alpha   90.00
_cell.angle_beta   90.00
_cell.angle_gamma   90.00
#
_symmetry.space_group_name_H-M   'P 1'
#
loop_
_entity.id
_entity.type
_entity.pdbx_description
1 polymer ?
#
loop_
_entity_poly.entity_id
_entity_poly.type
_entity_poly.pdbx_seq_one_letter_code
_entity_poly.pdbx_strand_id
1 'polypeptide(L)'
;GLKNDCNSNHYDYRSTSITCARPRQLFQVAQAFYIIAVIVSFLSSLLSGLYFMGIKSKVALIVLGFLEVVVALIPWVCMTAVWHNDYCGQSTVAINASSGKADGVPYGSVLRTAFKMSAGYGMTVTAWCVQVVGLTLLLTM
;
A
#
# COMPACT_ATOMS: atom_id res chain seq x y z
N GLY A 1 -3.81 13.64 -4.14
CA GLY A 1 -4.38 15.01 -4.05
C GLY A 1 -5.80 15.05 -4.54
N LEU A 2 -6.54 16.11 -4.19
CA LEU A 2 -7.83 16.40 -4.82
C LEU A 2 -7.64 16.59 -6.32
N LYS A 3 -8.59 16.11 -7.14
CA LYS A 3 -8.51 16.24 -8.60
C LYS A 3 -8.52 17.69 -9.10
N ASN A 4 -9.11 18.61 -8.32
CA ASN A 4 -9.39 19.99 -8.73
C ASN A 4 -8.47 21.03 -8.07
N ASP A 5 -7.58 20.63 -7.17
CA ASP A 5 -6.66 21.56 -6.52
C ASP A 5 -5.29 21.47 -7.20
N CYS A 6 -5.05 22.42 -8.12
CA CYS A 6 -3.78 22.55 -8.85
C CYS A 6 -2.83 23.57 -8.19
N ASN A 7 -3.24 24.25 -7.11
CA ASN A 7 -2.51 25.36 -6.49
C ASN A 7 -1.71 24.95 -5.25
N SER A 8 -1.86 23.72 -4.76
CA SER A 8 -1.17 23.23 -3.58
C SER A 8 -0.55 21.87 -3.82
N ASN A 9 0.74 21.71 -3.47
CA ASN A 9 1.43 20.42 -3.51
C ASN A 9 1.24 19.59 -2.22
N HIS A 10 0.47 20.09 -1.26
CA HIS A 10 0.22 19.38 0.01
C HIS A 10 -0.87 18.32 -0.17
N TYR A 11 -0.44 17.12 -0.58
CA TYR A 11 -1.32 15.99 -0.86
C TYR A 11 -1.30 14.89 0.23
N ASP A 12 -0.70 15.18 1.39
CA ASP A 12 -0.50 14.20 2.45
C ASP A 12 -1.78 13.92 3.24
N TYR A 13 -2.37 12.76 2.98
CA TYR A 13 -3.48 12.23 3.78
C TYR A 13 -2.91 11.38 4.93
N ARG A 14 -2.92 11.90 6.16
CA ARG A 14 -2.37 11.19 7.33
C ARG A 14 -3.44 10.38 8.05
N SER A 15 -3.05 9.32 8.74
CA SER A 15 -3.96 8.49 9.55
C SER A 15 -4.62 9.28 10.71
N THR A 16 -3.99 10.38 11.14
CA THR A 16 -4.50 11.27 12.20
C THR A 16 -5.67 12.14 11.76
N SER A 17 -5.83 12.41 10.46
CA SER A 17 -6.97 13.16 9.90
C SER A 17 -8.18 12.24 9.60
N ILE A 18 -8.06 10.94 9.89
CA ILE A 18 -9.13 9.96 9.67
C ILE A 18 -10.00 9.85 10.93
N THR A 19 -11.21 10.41 10.86
CA THR A 19 -12.19 10.34 11.94
C THR A 19 -12.82 8.95 12.09
N CYS A 20 -12.79 8.13 11.04
CA CYS A 20 -13.52 6.87 10.98
C CYS A 20 -12.66 5.66 11.35
N ALA A 21 -13.17 4.84 12.27
CA ALA A 21 -12.41 3.73 12.86
C ALA A 21 -11.91 2.71 11.82
N ARG A 22 -12.76 2.27 10.88
CA ARG A 22 -12.43 1.22 9.90
C ARG A 22 -11.33 1.61 8.91
N PRO A 23 -11.41 2.74 8.16
CA PRO A 23 -10.32 3.15 7.28
C PRO A 23 -9.06 3.49 8.08
N ARG A 24 -9.18 4.05 9.28
CA ARG A 24 -8.02 4.33 10.15
C ARG A 24 -7.26 3.05 10.51
N GLN A 25 -7.97 1.99 10.91
CA GLN A 25 -7.37 0.69 11.20
C GLN A 25 -6.67 0.11 9.97
N LEU A 26 -7.32 0.14 8.79
CA LEU A 26 -6.71 -0.34 7.55
C LEU A 26 -5.43 0.42 7.18
N PHE A 27 -5.40 1.74 7.38
CA PHE A 27 -4.20 2.55 7.16
C PHE A 27 -3.07 2.21 8.15
N GLN A 28 -3.40 2.01 9.42
CA GLN A 28 -2.40 1.61 10.43
C GLN A 28 -1.82 0.22 10.14
N VAL A 29 -2.68 -0.73 9.77
CA VAL A 29 -2.26 -2.08 9.33
C VAL A 29 -1.38 -1.97 8.10
N ALA A 30 -1.79 -1.22 7.07
CA ALA A 30 -1.00 -1.05 5.85
C ALA A 30 0.39 -0.46 6.15
N GLN A 31 0.49 0.54 7.04
CA GLN A 31 1.77 1.13 7.45
C GLN A 31 2.68 0.12 8.15
N ALA A 32 2.14 -0.65 9.10
CA ALA A 32 2.92 -1.66 9.83
C ALA A 32 3.43 -2.76 8.89
N PHE A 33 2.54 -3.30 8.04
CA PHE A 33 2.92 -4.35 7.08
C PHE A 33 3.89 -3.84 6.01
N TYR A 34 3.88 -2.55 5.67
CA TYR A 34 4.87 -1.97 4.76
C TYR A 34 6.28 -2.01 5.35
N ILE A 35 6.43 -1.68 6.64
CA ILE A 35 7.72 -1.75 7.34
C ILE A 35 8.21 -3.20 7.38
N ILE A 36 7.33 -4.14 7.71
CA ILE A 36 7.66 -5.57 7.73
C ILE A 36 8.06 -6.04 6.33
N ALA A 37 7.34 -5.64 5.29
CA ALA A 37 7.67 -5.97 3.91
C ALA A 37 9.10 -5.52 3.54
N VAL A 38 9.47 -4.28 3.88
CA VAL A 38 10.82 -3.75 3.63
C VAL A 38 11.90 -4.58 4.32
N ILE A 39 11.68 -4.96 5.59
CA ILE A 39 12.65 -5.78 6.35
C ILE A 39 12.79 -7.16 5.71
N VAL A 40 11.67 -7.79 5.34
CA VAL A 40 11.67 -9.10 4.68
C VAL A 40 12.37 -9.02 3.32
N SER A 41 12.06 -8.02 2.49
CA SER A 41 12.72 -7.80 1.19
C SER A 41 14.23 -7.61 1.34
N PHE A 42 14.68 -6.90 2.37
CA PHE A 42 16.10 -6.74 2.66
C PHE A 42 16.76 -8.08 3.00
N LEU A 43 16.13 -8.88 3.86
CA LEU A 43 16.61 -10.22 4.19
C LEU A 43 16.63 -11.15 2.97
N SER A 44 15.57 -11.14 2.14
CA SER A 44 15.52 -11.88 0.87
C SER A 44 16.65 -11.50 -0.07
N SER A 45 16.94 -10.20 -0.18
CA SER A 45 18.02 -9.67 -1.03
C SER A 45 19.40 -10.12 -0.55
N LEU A 46 19.66 -10.04 0.75
CA LEU A 46 20.90 -10.53 1.35
C LEU A 46 21.08 -12.03 1.13
N LEU A 47 20.04 -12.81 1.38
CA LEU A 47 20.07 -14.27 1.22
C LEU A 47 20.28 -14.66 -0.25
N SER A 48 19.72 -13.87 -1.17
CA SER A 48 19.89 -14.07 -2.62
C SER A 48 21.34 -13.82 -3.02
N GLY A 49 21.95 -12.73 -2.53
CA GLY A 49 23.38 -12.45 -2.73
C GLY A 49 24.28 -13.55 -2.18
N LEU A 50 24.00 -14.04 -0.97
CA LEU A 50 24.73 -15.15 -0.34
C LEU A 50 24.60 -16.45 -1.16
N TYR A 51 23.44 -16.70 -1.75
CA TYR A 51 23.22 -17.85 -2.64
C TYR A 51 24.05 -17.75 -3.91
N PHE A 52 24.14 -16.57 -4.53
CA PHE A 52 25.04 -16.33 -5.67
C PHE A 52 26.53 -16.46 -5.31
N MET A 53 26.90 -16.21 -4.05
CA MET A 53 28.27 -16.46 -3.55
C MET A 53 28.56 -17.94 -3.22
N GLY A 54 27.61 -18.85 -3.43
CA GLY A 54 27.81 -20.30 -3.34
C GLY A 54 27.25 -20.98 -2.08
N ILE A 55 26.56 -20.25 -1.20
CA ILE A 55 25.91 -20.84 -0.02
C ILE A 55 24.60 -21.50 -0.44
N LYS A 56 24.47 -22.81 -0.22
CA LYS A 56 23.29 -23.59 -0.65
C LYS A 56 22.11 -23.41 0.31
N SER A 57 21.40 -22.28 0.20
CA SER A 57 20.22 -21.94 1.02
C SER A 57 18.91 -21.83 0.20
N LYS A 58 18.78 -22.60 -0.89
CA LYS A 58 17.64 -22.53 -1.83
C LYS A 58 16.27 -22.66 -1.16
N VAL A 59 16.13 -23.57 -0.20
CA VAL A 59 14.86 -23.77 0.53
C VAL A 59 14.50 -22.56 1.38
N ALA A 60 15.48 -21.98 2.10
CA ALA A 60 15.27 -20.79 2.90
C ALA A 60 14.89 -19.59 2.02
N LEU A 61 15.49 -19.46 0.84
CA LEU A 61 15.13 -18.46 -0.16
C LEU A 61 13.70 -18.58 -0.67
N ILE A 62 13.25 -19.81 -0.98
CA ILE A 62 11.87 -20.05 -1.42
C ILE A 62 10.87 -19.64 -0.33
N VAL A 63 11.11 -20.07 0.92
CA VAL A 63 10.23 -19.75 2.04
C VAL A 63 10.17 -18.24 2.28
N LEU A 64 11.33 -17.57 2.25
CA LEU A 64 11.41 -16.14 2.49
C LEU A 64 10.80 -15.33 1.35
N GLY A 65 10.99 -15.75 0.09
CA GLY A 65 10.34 -15.14 -1.08
C GLY A 65 8.83 -15.30 -1.07
N PHE A 66 8.31 -16.47 -0.63
CA PHE A 66 6.88 -16.64 -0.45
C PHE A 66 6.33 -15.72 0.64
N LEU A 67 7.02 -15.63 1.78
CA LEU A 67 6.66 -14.72 2.88
C LEU A 67 6.63 -13.26 2.40
N GLU A 68 7.62 -12.85 1.61
CA GLU A 68 7.71 -11.50 1.04
C GLU A 68 6.50 -11.18 0.16
N VAL A 69 6.13 -12.07 -0.77
CA VAL A 69 4.97 -11.90 -1.65
C VAL A 69 3.68 -11.74 -0.85
N VAL A 70 3.50 -12.52 0.22
CA VAL A 70 2.30 -12.44 1.08
C VAL A 70 2.28 -11.15 1.89
N VAL A 71 3.39 -10.78 2.53
CA VAL A 71 3.49 -9.59 3.37
C VAL A 71 3.35 -8.32 2.52
N ALA A 72 3.93 -8.29 1.33
CA ALA A 72 3.83 -7.17 0.40
C ALA A 72 2.44 -7.04 -0.25
N LEU A 73 1.65 -8.12 -0.30
CA LEU A 73 0.27 -8.09 -0.81
C LEU A 73 -0.67 -7.29 0.11
N ILE A 74 -0.50 -7.41 1.43
CA ILE A 74 -1.42 -6.86 2.44
C ILE A 74 -1.55 -5.32 2.32
N PRO A 75 -0.46 -4.52 2.29
CA PRO A 75 -0.56 -3.06 2.26
C PRO A 75 -1.33 -2.52 1.06
N TRP A 76 -1.05 -2.99 -0.16
CA TRP A 76 -1.70 -2.46 -1.35
C TRP A 76 -3.15 -2.94 -1.49
N VAL A 77 -3.47 -4.15 -0.99
CA VAL A 77 -4.86 -4.63 -0.89
C VAL A 77 -5.67 -3.81 0.11
N CYS A 78 -5.09 -3.47 1.27
CA CYS A 78 -5.75 -2.58 2.23
C CYS A 78 -6.03 -1.19 1.61
N MET A 79 -5.08 -0.65 0.85
CA MET A 79 -5.23 0.64 0.19
C MET A 79 -6.27 0.61 -0.94
N THR A 80 -6.33 -0.47 -1.72
CA THR A 80 -7.40 -0.66 -2.74
C THR A 80 -8.77 -0.84 -2.13
N ALA A 81 -8.86 -1.57 -1.02
CA ALA A 81 -10.11 -1.74 -0.29
C ALA A 81 -10.64 -0.39 0.20
N VAL A 82 -9.79 0.48 0.73
CA VAL A 82 -10.19 1.84 1.11
C VAL A 82 -10.57 2.68 -0.11
N TRP A 83 -9.89 2.49 -1.24
CA TRP A 83 -10.15 3.26 -2.46
C TRP A 83 -11.51 2.96 -3.12
N HIS A 84 -11.94 1.70 -3.09
CA HIS A 84 -13.16 1.24 -3.76
C HIS A 84 -14.40 1.22 -2.87
N ASN A 85 -14.23 1.18 -1.54
CA ASN A 85 -15.36 1.21 -0.61
C ASN A 85 -15.76 2.64 -0.24
N ASP A 86 -17.00 2.79 0.22
CA ASP A 86 -17.50 4.05 0.77
C ASP A 86 -16.68 4.44 2.01
N TYR A 87 -16.16 5.66 1.98
CA TYR A 87 -15.39 6.19 3.09
C TYR A 87 -16.33 6.44 4.26
N CYS A 88 -16.08 5.80 5.42
CA CYS A 88 -16.84 5.98 6.66
C CYS A 88 -18.29 5.46 6.70
N GLY A 89 -18.75 4.70 5.70
CA GLY A 89 -20.15 4.23 5.67
C GLY A 89 -21.14 5.37 5.40
N GLN A 90 -22.33 5.02 4.90
CA GLN A 90 -23.31 5.98 4.37
C GLN A 90 -23.66 7.07 5.39
N SER A 91 -23.12 8.27 5.19
CA SER A 91 -23.57 9.46 5.90
C SER A 91 -23.69 10.59 4.90
N THR A 92 -24.86 11.21 4.83
CA THR A 92 -25.22 12.28 3.91
C THR A 92 -24.64 13.62 4.36
N VAL A 93 -23.31 13.76 4.39
CA VAL A 93 -22.65 15.01 4.77
C VAL A 93 -22.17 15.73 3.51
N ALA A 94 -22.68 16.94 3.28
CA ALA A 94 -22.36 17.74 2.10
C ALA A 94 -20.88 18.15 2.07
N ILE A 95 -20.27 18.09 0.88
CA ILE A 95 -18.85 18.37 0.65
C ILE A 95 -18.61 19.89 0.73
N ASN A 96 -17.83 20.34 1.71
CA ASN A 96 -17.27 21.68 1.65
C ASN A 96 -15.92 21.62 0.90
N ALA A 97 -15.98 21.79 -0.42
CA ALA A 97 -14.82 21.69 -1.32
C ALA A 97 -13.90 22.94 -1.28
N SER A 98 -14.21 23.95 -0.47
CA SER A 98 -13.54 25.26 -0.53
C SER A 98 -12.17 25.32 0.16
N SER A 99 -11.73 24.31 0.90
CA SER A 99 -10.51 24.42 1.72
C SER A 99 -9.29 23.63 1.25
N GLY A 100 -9.36 22.84 0.17
CA GLY A 100 -8.21 22.06 -0.36
C GLY A 100 -7.60 21.04 0.61
N LYS A 101 -8.11 20.95 1.86
CA LYS A 101 -7.61 20.06 2.89
C LYS A 101 -8.28 18.69 2.78
N ALA A 102 -7.44 17.67 2.99
CA ALA A 102 -7.81 16.28 3.22
C ALA A 102 -8.97 16.08 4.22
N ASP A 103 -9.18 17.02 5.15
CA ASP A 103 -10.28 17.03 6.11
C ASP A 103 -11.69 17.15 5.45
N GLY A 104 -11.77 17.31 4.13
CA GLY A 104 -12.99 17.49 3.34
C GLY A 104 -13.55 16.26 2.63
N VAL A 105 -13.11 15.02 2.93
CA VAL A 105 -13.76 13.82 2.39
C VAL A 105 -15.12 13.68 3.09
N PRO A 106 -16.26 13.82 2.39
CA PRO A 106 -17.56 13.61 3.02
C PRO A 106 -17.67 12.14 3.42
N TYR A 107 -18.31 11.92 4.57
CA TYR A 107 -18.79 10.62 4.96
C TYR A 107 -19.60 9.99 3.81
N GLY A 108 -19.48 8.69 3.60
CA GLY A 108 -20.19 7.94 2.57
C GLY A 108 -19.68 8.10 1.13
N SER A 109 -18.68 8.94 0.82
CA SER A 109 -18.16 9.05 -0.56
C SER A 109 -17.05 8.05 -0.88
N VAL A 110 -17.01 7.60 -2.13
CA VAL A 110 -15.89 6.81 -2.64
C VAL A 110 -14.70 7.74 -2.91
N LEU A 111 -13.54 7.51 -2.27
CA LEU A 111 -12.34 8.36 -2.44
C LEU A 111 -11.94 8.59 -3.89
N ARG A 112 -12.16 7.58 -4.76
CA ARG A 112 -11.88 7.64 -6.19
C ARG A 112 -12.53 8.83 -6.90
N THR A 113 -13.65 9.33 -6.40
CA THR A 113 -14.38 10.46 -6.98
C THR A 113 -13.59 11.76 -6.81
N ALA A 114 -13.13 12.03 -5.58
CA ALA A 114 -12.48 13.28 -5.20
C ALA A 114 -10.95 13.27 -5.34
N PHE A 115 -10.29 12.11 -5.20
CA PHE A 115 -8.83 12.00 -5.16
C PHE A 115 -8.26 11.28 -6.38
N LYS A 116 -6.99 11.55 -6.71
CA LYS A 116 -6.16 10.71 -7.59
C LYS A 116 -5.34 9.74 -6.75
N MET A 117 -5.16 8.51 -7.25
CA MET A 117 -4.22 7.57 -6.64
C MET A 117 -2.81 8.18 -6.64
N SER A 118 -2.08 8.00 -5.54
CA SER A 118 -0.70 8.45 -5.45
C SER A 118 0.21 7.61 -6.36
N ALA A 119 1.26 8.23 -6.92
CA ALA A 119 2.31 7.51 -7.65
C ALA A 119 2.93 6.38 -6.79
N GLY A 120 2.99 6.57 -5.47
CA GLY A 120 3.45 5.57 -4.51
C GLY A 120 2.69 4.25 -4.62
N TYR A 121 1.36 4.30 -4.77
CA TYR A 121 0.54 3.10 -4.90
C TYR A 121 0.86 2.30 -6.18
N GLY A 122 1.09 3.00 -7.30
CA GLY A 122 1.50 2.34 -8.55
C GLY A 122 2.85 1.64 -8.41
N MET A 123 3.80 2.27 -7.70
CA MET A 123 5.11 1.67 -7.45
C MET A 123 5.01 0.41 -6.59
N THR A 124 4.16 0.40 -5.55
CA THR A 124 4.01 -0.78 -4.67
C THR A 124 3.37 -1.97 -5.39
N VAL A 125 2.37 -1.73 -6.24
CA VAL A 125 1.75 -2.81 -7.03
C VAL A 125 2.75 -3.37 -8.04
N THR A 126 3.51 -2.49 -8.71
CA THR A 126 4.52 -2.91 -9.67
C THR A 126 5.63 -3.71 -9.00
N ALA A 127 6.12 -3.27 -7.83
CA ALA A 127 7.12 -3.99 -7.05
C ALA A 127 6.64 -5.39 -6.65
N TRP A 128 5.38 -5.52 -6.22
CA TRP A 128 4.77 -6.81 -5.90
C TRP A 128 4.72 -7.75 -7.11
N CYS A 129 4.33 -7.25 -8.29
CA CYS A 129 4.35 -8.05 -9.52
C CYS A 129 5.77 -8.57 -9.85
N VAL A 130 6.80 -7.73 -9.68
CA VAL A 130 8.20 -8.13 -9.89
C VAL A 130 8.62 -9.21 -8.89
N GLN A 131 8.21 -9.10 -7.61
CA GLN A 131 8.48 -10.13 -6.60
C GLN A 131 7.84 -11.47 -6.96
N VAL A 132 6.61 -11.49 -7.47
CA VAL A 132 5.92 -12.71 -7.91
C VAL A 132 6.65 -13.36 -9.08
N VAL A 133 7.08 -12.57 -10.08
CA VAL A 133 7.88 -13.08 -11.21
C VAL A 133 9.20 -13.65 -10.71
N GLY A 134 9.90 -12.94 -9.82
CA GLY A 134 11.15 -13.40 -9.21
C GLY A 134 11.00 -14.72 -8.46
N LEU A 135 9.96 -14.86 -7.64
CA LEU A 135 9.65 -16.10 -6.94
C LEU A 135 9.37 -17.26 -7.92
N THR A 136 8.62 -16.99 -8.99
CA THR A 136 8.30 -18.00 -10.01
C THR A 136 9.57 -18.50 -10.70
N LEU A 137 10.47 -17.58 -11.09
CA LEU A 137 11.76 -17.95 -11.68
C LEU A 137 12.61 -18.78 -10.71
N LEU A 138 12.64 -18.40 -9.44
CA LEU A 138 13.39 -19.09 -8.39
C LEU A 138 12.86 -20.50 -8.09
N LEU A 139 11.57 -20.76 -8.33
CA LEU A 139 10.97 -22.10 -8.25
C LEU A 139 11.31 -22.97 -9.47
N THR A 140 11.52 -22.37 -10.63
CA THR A 140 11.80 -23.09 -11.89
C THR A 140 13.27 -23.41 -12.12
N MET A 141 14.19 -22.62 -11.58
CA MET A 141 15.62 -22.92 -11.47
C MET A 141 15.87 -23.91 -10.34
#